data_AF-A0A523J8K4-F1
#
_entry.id   AF-A0A523J8K4-F1
#
_cell.length_a   1.000
_cell.length_b   1.000
_cell.length_c   1.000
_cell.angle_alpha   90.00
_cell.angle_beta   90.00
_cell.angle_gamma   90.00
#
_symmetry.space_group_name_H-M   'P 1'
#
loop_
_entity.id
_entity.type
_entity.pdbx_description
1 polymer ?
#
loop_
_entity_poly.entity_id
_entity_poly.type
_entity_poly.pdbx_seq_one_letter_code
_entity_poly.pdbx_strand_id
1 'polypeptide(L)'
;MMHKLVVTYKEPENTEKFDKYYQEVHTPLAHKVPGLKELRVNRVFGTPAGHSDIYLIAEMCFENKDDFKAAMKSSEMMACGKDLGNFAKGLTNLYFAEENTM
;
A
#
# COMPACT_ATOMS: atom_id res chain seq x y z
N MET A 1 -15.32 12.40 -1.39
CA MET A 1 -14.73 11.15 -1.91
C MET A 1 -13.32 11.07 -1.36
N MET A 2 -13.00 10.00 -0.64
CA MET A 2 -11.63 9.80 -0.19
C MET A 2 -10.75 9.53 -1.40
N HIS A 3 -9.50 9.98 -1.35
CA HIS A 3 -8.50 9.71 -2.37
C HIS A 3 -7.53 8.68 -1.83
N LYS A 4 -7.13 7.72 -2.66
CA LYS A 4 -6.34 6.57 -2.23
C LYS A 4 -5.13 6.35 -3.11
N LEU A 5 -4.02 5.97 -2.48
CA LEU A 5 -2.98 5.18 -3.13
C LEU A 5 -3.26 3.70 -2.80
N VAL A 6 -3.58 2.91 -3.82
CA VAL A 6 -3.78 1.47 -3.70
C VAL A 6 -2.55 0.75 -4.23
N VAL A 7 -2.02 -0.17 -3.44
CA VAL A 7 -0.84 -0.97 -3.79
C VAL A 7 -1.22 -2.44 -3.76
N THR A 8 -0.99 -3.16 -4.86
CA THR A 8 -1.09 -4.62 -4.88
C THR A 8 0.32 -5.21 -4.83
N TYR A 9 0.48 -6.27 -4.06
CA TYR A 9 1.72 -7.02 -3.92
C TYR A 9 1.50 -8.42 -4.44
N LYS A 10 2.34 -8.86 -5.38
CA LYS A 10 2.38 -10.25 -5.82
C LYS A 10 2.93 -11.17 -4.74
N GLU A 11 2.67 -12.47 -4.86
CA GLU A 11 3.22 -13.47 -3.95
C GLU A 11 4.76 -13.44 -3.93
N PRO A 12 5.39 -13.18 -2.77
CA PRO A 12 6.84 -13.20 -2.63
C PRO A 12 7.35 -14.65 -2.51
N GLU A 13 8.61 -14.88 -2.86
CA GLU A 13 9.26 -16.20 -2.68
C GLU A 13 9.30 -16.66 -1.21
N ASN A 14 9.35 -15.71 -0.26
CA ASN A 14 9.31 -15.97 1.16
C ASN A 14 8.32 -15.02 1.85
N THR A 15 7.13 -15.55 2.13
CA THR A 15 6.00 -14.82 2.73
C THR A 15 6.28 -14.40 4.17
N GLU A 16 6.92 -15.24 4.98
CA GLU A 16 7.24 -14.90 6.38
C GLU A 16 8.22 -13.72 6.46
N LYS A 17 9.28 -13.72 5.65
CA LYS A 17 10.24 -12.62 5.57
C LYS A 17 9.59 -11.34 5.06
N PHE A 18 8.73 -11.46 4.05
CA PHE A 18 7.96 -10.33 3.52
C PHE A 18 7.05 -9.74 4.61
N ASP A 19 6.26 -10.57 5.28
CA ASP A 19 5.28 -10.13 6.29
C ASP A 19 5.96 -9.44 7.46
N LYS A 20 7.05 -10.03 7.96
CA LYS A 20 7.84 -9.43 9.04
C LYS A 20 8.36 -8.05 8.63
N TYR A 21 8.97 -7.92 7.45
CA TYR A 21 9.49 -6.63 6.98
C TYR A 21 8.35 -5.62 6.73
N TYR A 22 7.25 -6.07 6.13
CA TYR A 22 6.09 -5.26 5.85
C TYR A 22 5.49 -4.67 7.13
N GLN A 23 5.39 -5.48 8.19
CA GLN A 23 4.83 -5.05 9.48
C GLN A 23 5.82 -4.21 10.29
N GLU A 24 7.08 -4.64 10.42
CA GLU A 24 8.04 -4.03 11.35
C GLU A 24 8.75 -2.80 10.76
N VAL A 25 8.84 -2.69 9.43
CA VAL A 25 9.59 -1.61 8.75
C VAL A 25 8.68 -0.79 7.85
N HIS A 26 8.01 -1.42 6.89
CA HIS A 26 7.30 -0.68 5.83
C HIS A 26 6.06 0.04 6.35
N THR A 27 5.22 -0.66 7.13
CA THR A 27 3.99 -0.11 7.71
C THR A 27 4.25 1.12 8.60
N PRO A 28 5.26 1.13 9.50
CA PRO A 28 5.67 2.33 10.22
C PRO A 28 6.11 3.51 9.33
N LEU A 29 6.71 3.26 8.16
CA LEU A 29 7.02 4.31 7.19
C LEU A 29 5.76 4.87 6.56
N ALA A 30 4.82 4.01 6.16
CA ALA A 30 3.53 4.44 5.61
C ALA A 30 2.76 5.32 6.60
N HIS A 31 2.75 4.97 7.89
CA HIS A 31 2.10 5.77 8.94
C HIS A 31 2.71 7.15 9.18
N LYS A 32 3.95 7.39 8.74
CA LYS A 32 4.57 8.73 8.81
C LYS A 32 4.11 9.66 7.70
N VAL A 33 3.42 9.15 6.68
CA VAL A 33 2.99 9.97 5.55
C VAL A 33 1.95 10.99 6.03
N PRO A 34 2.19 12.31 5.81
CA PRO A 34 1.31 13.35 6.30
C PRO A 34 -0.07 13.26 5.63
N GLY A 35 -1.12 13.53 6.41
CA GLY A 35 -2.50 13.52 5.93
C GLY A 35 -3.12 12.14 5.76
N LEU A 36 -2.37 11.05 6.01
CA LEU A 36 -2.91 9.69 6.02
C LEU A 36 -4.01 9.57 7.07
N LYS A 37 -5.23 9.24 6.64
CA LYS A 37 -6.38 9.00 7.53
C LYS A 37 -6.43 7.57 8.01
N GLU A 38 -6.16 6.65 7.09
CA GLU A 38 -6.28 5.22 7.35
C GLU A 38 -5.34 4.45 6.44
N LEU A 39 -4.70 3.41 6.98
CA LEU A 39 -4.00 2.40 6.20
C LEU A 39 -4.81 1.10 6.31
N ARG A 40 -5.43 0.67 5.21
CA ARG A 40 -6.12 -0.62 5.15
C ARG A 40 -5.20 -1.65 4.53
N VAL A 41 -5.06 -2.79 5.17
CA VAL A 41 -4.21 -3.89 4.70
C VAL A 41 -5.07 -5.14 4.57
N ASN A 42 -5.19 -5.65 3.35
CA ASN A 42 -6.02 -6.78 3.01
C ASN A 42 -5.13 -7.95 2.56
N ARG A 43 -5.19 -9.06 3.29
CA ARG A 43 -4.59 -10.34 2.84
C ARG A 43 -5.51 -10.96 1.80
N VAL A 44 -4.99 -11.20 0.60
CA VAL A 44 -5.76 -11.88 -0.44
C VAL A 44 -5.67 -13.39 -0.21
N PHE A 45 -6.83 -14.05 -0.10
CA PHE A 45 -6.92 -15.50 0.11
C PHE A 45 -7.22 -16.29 -1.17
N GLY A 46 -7.51 -15.61 -2.29
CA GLY A 46 -7.81 -16.24 -3.58
C GLY A 46 -8.67 -15.38 -4.49
N THR A 47 -9.14 -15.97 -5.57
CA THR A 47 -10.11 -15.43 -6.53
C THR A 47 -11.26 -16.42 -6.72
N PRO A 48 -12.39 -16.02 -7.35
CA PRO A 48 -13.45 -16.97 -7.72
C PRO A 48 -12.96 -18.13 -8.62
N ALA A 49 -11.85 -17.95 -9.33
CA ALA A 49 -11.23 -18.98 -10.17
C ALA A 49 -10.19 -19.84 -9.41
N GLY A 50 -9.97 -19.61 -8.11
CA GLY A 50 -9.01 -20.33 -7.27
C GLY A 50 -7.87 -19.44 -6.79
N HIS A 51 -6.64 -19.73 -7.20
CA HIS A 51 -5.46 -18.99 -6.75
C HIS A 51 -5.43 -17.54 -7.28
N SER A 52 -4.78 -16.64 -6.52
CA SER A 52 -4.50 -15.26 -6.94
C SER A 52 -3.00 -15.02 -6.91
N ASP A 53 -2.48 -14.41 -7.97
CA ASP A 53 -1.10 -13.92 -7.98
C ASP A 53 -0.90 -12.72 -7.04
N ILE A 54 -1.99 -12.11 -6.53
CA ILE A 54 -1.95 -11.03 -5.55
C ILE A 54 -1.98 -11.66 -4.16
N TYR A 55 -1.01 -11.28 -3.34
CA TYR A 55 -0.83 -11.73 -1.97
C TYR A 55 -1.34 -10.73 -0.93
N LEU A 56 -1.18 -9.43 -1.19
CA LEU A 56 -1.58 -8.36 -0.28
C LEU A 56 -2.05 -7.13 -1.06
N ILE A 57 -3.05 -6.42 -0.52
CA ILE A 57 -3.49 -5.12 -1.01
C ILE A 57 -3.37 -4.12 0.14
N ALA A 58 -2.68 -3.01 -0.10
CA ALA A 58 -2.61 -1.89 0.83
C ALA A 58 -3.38 -0.70 0.25
N GLU A 59 -4.15 -0.01 1.07
CA GLU A 59 -4.84 1.22 0.71
C GLU A 59 -4.42 2.32 1.69
N MET A 60 -3.75 3.34 1.17
CA MET A 60 -3.47 4.57 1.91
C MET A 60 -4.59 5.56 1.63
N CYS A 61 -5.45 5.79 2.61
CA CYS A 61 -6.65 6.60 2.47
C CYS A 61 -6.43 8.04 2.96
N PHE A 62 -6.86 9.00 2.15
CA PHE A 62 -6.77 10.43 2.42
C PHE A 62 -8.16 11.07 2.31
N GLU A 63 -8.44 12.06 3.15
CA GLU A 63 -9.76 12.69 3.27
C GLU A 63 -10.24 13.28 1.92
N ASN A 64 -9.34 14.00 1.25
CA ASN A 64 -9.63 14.75 0.04
C ASN A 64 -8.41 14.78 -0.90
N LYS A 65 -8.61 15.38 -2.08
CA LYS A 65 -7.61 15.44 -3.16
C LYS A 65 -6.37 16.26 -2.79
N ASP A 66 -6.54 17.31 -1.99
CA ASP A 66 -5.45 18.22 -1.66
C ASP A 66 -4.52 17.60 -0.61
N ASP A 67 -5.10 16.93 0.40
CA ASP A 67 -4.35 16.11 1.36
C ASP A 67 -3.56 15.01 0.65
N PHE A 68 -4.19 14.31 -0.29
CA PHE A 68 -3.53 13.29 -1.11
C PHE A 68 -2.34 13.88 -1.91
N LYS A 69 -2.53 15.02 -2.60
CA LYS A 69 -1.45 15.66 -3.37
C LYS A 69 -0.30 16.14 -2.48
N ALA A 70 -0.60 16.67 -1.30
CA ALA A 70 0.42 17.08 -0.34
C ALA A 70 1.21 15.86 0.15
N ALA A 71 0.51 14.76 0.48
CA ALA A 71 1.12 13.50 0.88
C ALA A 71 2.07 12.94 -0.20
N MET A 72 1.65 12.91 -1.47
CA MET A 72 2.47 12.39 -2.57
C MET A 72 3.78 13.17 -2.80
N LYS A 73 3.85 14.43 -2.37
CA LYS A 73 5.04 15.28 -2.49
C LYS A 73 5.93 15.26 -1.24
N SER A 74 5.49 14.59 -0.18
CA SER A 74 6.21 14.56 1.10
C SER A 74 7.49 13.72 1.03
N SER A 75 8.44 14.04 1.91
CA SER A 75 9.67 13.26 2.07
C SER A 75 9.40 11.85 2.61
N GLU A 76 8.34 11.72 3.40
CA GLU A 76 7.88 10.50 4.04
C GLU A 76 7.29 9.54 3.01
N MET A 77 6.48 10.04 2.07
CA MET A 77 6.00 9.22 0.95
C MET A 77 7.16 8.79 0.04
N MET A 78 8.13 9.67 -0.22
CA MET A 78 9.32 9.30 -0.98
C MET A 78 10.12 8.20 -0.28
N ALA A 79 10.30 8.29 1.04
CA ALA A 79 10.99 7.27 1.83
C ALA A 79 10.22 5.93 1.82
N CYS A 80 8.90 5.97 2.03
CA CYS A 80 8.03 4.80 1.98
C CYS A 80 8.08 4.12 0.60
N GLY A 81 7.96 4.90 -0.48
CA GLY A 81 8.04 4.38 -1.85
C GLY A 81 9.41 3.79 -2.19
N LYS A 82 10.51 4.41 -1.73
CA LYS A 82 11.87 3.89 -1.93
C LYS A 82 12.09 2.55 -1.22
N ASP A 83 11.49 2.36 -0.05
CA ASP A 83 11.63 1.15 0.74
C ASP A 83 11.06 -0.10 0.06
N LEU A 84 10.12 0.05 -0.89
CA LEU A 84 9.64 -1.07 -1.71
C LEU A 84 10.78 -1.80 -2.44
N GLY A 85 11.86 -1.11 -2.79
CA GLY A 85 13.04 -1.72 -3.41
C GLY A 85 13.80 -2.70 -2.52
N ASN A 86 13.59 -2.65 -1.19
CA ASN A 86 14.28 -3.49 -0.22
C ASN A 86 13.61 -4.86 -0.02
N PHE A 87 12.29 -4.94 -0.17
CA PHE A 87 11.53 -6.16 0.18
C PHE A 87 10.49 -6.60 -0.86
N ALA A 88 10.05 -5.69 -1.75
CA ALA A 88 8.95 -5.93 -2.70
C ALA A 88 9.34 -5.62 -4.15
N LYS A 89 10.63 -5.66 -4.48
CA LYS A 89 11.15 -5.33 -5.81
C LYS A 89 10.49 -6.19 -6.90
N GLY A 90 9.80 -5.54 -7.84
CA GLY A 90 9.11 -6.21 -8.95
C GLY A 90 7.79 -6.89 -8.56
N LEU A 91 7.35 -6.77 -7.29
CA LEU A 91 6.11 -7.37 -6.80
C LEU A 91 4.94 -6.39 -6.77
N THR A 92 5.18 -5.08 -6.87
CA THR A 92 4.15 -4.06 -6.62
C THR A 92 3.54 -3.46 -7.88
N ASN A 93 2.23 -3.24 -7.88
CA ASN A 93 1.56 -2.26 -8.75
C ASN A 93 0.88 -1.18 -7.92
N LEU A 94 0.94 0.07 -8.38
CA LEU A 94 0.41 1.24 -7.68
C LEU A 94 -0.69 1.89 -8.50
N TYR A 95 -1.79 2.27 -7.84
CA TYR A 95 -2.95 2.89 -8.46
C TYR A 95 -3.42 4.08 -7.63
N PHE A 96 -3.83 5.15 -8.30
CA PHE A 96 -4.57 6.23 -7.67
C PHE A 96 -6.06 5.97 -7.86
N ALA A 97 -6.84 6.03 -6.78
CA ALA A 97 -8.27 5.74 -6.80
C ALA A 97 -9.06 6.78 -6.01
N GLU A 98 -10.30 6.99 -6.41
CA GLU A 98 -11.30 7.76 -5.66
C GLU A 98 -12.29 6.76 -5.05
N GLU A 99 -12.52 6.86 -3.74
CA GLU A 99 -13.52 6.04 -3.05
C GLU A 99 -14.88 6.74 -3.08
N ASN A 100 -15.82 6.10 -3.75
CA ASN A 100 -17.23 6.47 -3.78
C ASN A 100 -18.00 5.53 -2.86
N THR A 101 -18.55 6.05 -1.77
CA THR A 101 -19.59 5.35 -1.01
C THR A 101 -20.91 5.50 -1.77
N MET A 102 -21.43 4.38 -2.29
CA MET A 102 -22.76 4.29 -2.92
C MET A 102 -23.79 3.80 -1.92
#